data_AF-X1RWU5-F1
#
_entry.id   AF-X1RWU5-F1
#
_cell.length_a   1.000
_cell.length_b   1.000
_cell.length_c   1.000
_cell.angle_alpha   90.00
_cell.angle_beta   90.00
_cell.angle_gamma   90.00
#
_symmetry.space_group_name_H-M   'P 1'
#
loop_
_entity.id
_entity.type
_entity.pdbx_description
1 polymer ?
#
loop_
_entity_poly.entity_id
_entity_poly.type
_entity_poly.pdbx_seq_one_letter_code
_entity_poly.pdbx_strand_id
1 'polypeptide(L)'
;MQDKLKWNAIGLVKKARMLKNYVESEENDIPVDHTKKCATLSGFLVELNHILEQMEKIKKIIIPKLEKLFRLTFPTPELVMFALARPSIRNIFEDLNTHFKDDENRPLNEEDLIELASSGDAAVVLALIGDAALDLAIVQILWDSSLSKTGELTTKRKKVAANKNLAIYCEEWGLYSCRLNRLKANPMEDPKIETLEHIKGTLVESILGVVYIEFGLKELLRIVPLIQ
;
A
#
# COMPACT_ATOMS: atom_id res chain seq x y z
N MET A 1 10.96 -4.73 -20.58
CA MET A 1 10.32 -3.91 -19.53
C MET A 1 10.97 -2.54 -19.59
N GLN A 2 10.21 -1.46 -19.81
CA GLN A 2 10.79 -0.12 -19.98
C GLN A 2 11.49 0.33 -18.69
N ASP A 3 12.75 0.77 -18.78
CA ASP A 3 13.56 1.20 -17.62
C ASP A 3 12.95 2.33 -16.78
N LYS A 4 11.90 3.00 -17.27
CA LYS A 4 11.25 4.15 -16.62
C LYS A 4 10.25 3.79 -15.51
N LEU A 5 9.81 2.54 -15.40
CA LEU A 5 8.81 2.10 -14.41
C LEU A 5 9.38 1.09 -13.41
N LYS A 6 10.68 1.14 -13.11
CA LYS A 6 11.28 0.32 -12.06
C LYS A 6 11.12 1.00 -10.71
N TRP A 7 10.56 0.28 -9.74
CA TRP A 7 10.50 0.70 -8.35
C TRP A 7 11.41 -0.19 -7.52
N ASN A 8 12.34 0.40 -6.78
CA ASN A 8 13.29 -0.34 -5.95
C ASN A 8 12.77 -0.49 -4.52
N ALA A 9 12.99 -1.67 -3.94
CA ALA A 9 12.81 -1.93 -2.52
C ALA A 9 13.63 -0.95 -1.66
N ILE A 10 12.99 -0.33 -0.66
CA ILE A 10 13.67 0.59 0.28
C ILE A 10 14.06 -0.12 1.58
N GLY A 11 13.63 -1.37 1.76
CA GLY A 11 13.83 -2.11 3.00
C GLY A 11 12.92 -1.65 4.13
N LEU A 12 11.67 -1.25 3.82
CA LEU A 12 10.64 -0.73 4.72
C LEU A 12 10.57 -1.51 6.05
N VAL A 13 10.46 -2.84 5.98
CA VAL A 13 10.38 -3.70 7.19
C VAL A 13 11.65 -3.60 8.03
N LYS A 14 12.83 -3.63 7.40
CA LYS A 14 14.11 -3.57 8.10
C LYS A 14 14.27 -2.21 8.80
N LYS A 15 14.03 -1.13 8.06
CA LYS A 15 14.14 0.25 8.56
C LYS A 15 13.12 0.53 9.69
N ALA A 16 11.87 0.07 9.53
CA ALA A 16 10.85 0.19 10.58
C ALA A 16 11.22 -0.58 11.87
N ARG A 17 11.84 -1.77 11.76
CA ARG A 17 12.36 -2.51 12.92
C ARG A 17 13.53 -1.80 13.59
N MET A 18 14.44 -1.19 12.82
CA MET A 18 15.54 -0.41 13.37
C MET A 18 15.00 0.75 14.21
N LEU A 19 14.00 1.48 13.71
CA LEU A 19 13.32 2.53 14.47
C LEU A 19 12.63 2.00 15.73
N LYS A 20 11.89 0.88 15.62
CA LYS A 20 11.26 0.25 16.79
C LYS A 20 12.29 -0.07 17.87
N ASN A 21 13.35 -0.79 17.52
CA ASN A 21 14.37 -1.20 18.48
C ASN A 21 15.06 0.02 19.13
N TYR A 22 15.25 1.09 18.36
CA TYR A 22 15.82 2.34 18.86
C TYR A 22 14.90 3.01 19.89
N VAL A 23 13.61 3.17 19.55
CA VAL A 23 12.60 3.74 20.45
C VAL A 23 12.44 2.89 21.71
N GLU A 24 12.53 1.56 21.60
CA GLU A 24 12.50 0.65 22.76
C GLU A 24 13.72 0.83 23.67
N SER A 25 14.92 1.03 23.11
CA SER A 25 16.12 1.33 23.91
C SER A 25 15.96 2.66 24.65
N GLU A 26 15.58 3.71 23.90
CA GLU A 26 15.33 5.05 24.45
C GLU A 26 14.28 5.02 25.57
N GLU A 27 13.20 4.24 25.44
CA GLU A 27 12.16 4.15 26.48
C GLU A 27 12.67 3.47 27.76
N ASN A 28 13.49 2.43 27.63
CA ASN A 28 14.05 1.69 28.77
C ASN A 28 15.11 2.49 29.54
N ASP A 29 15.76 3.45 28.89
CA ASP A 29 16.82 4.28 29.49
C ASP A 29 16.28 5.54 30.21
N ILE A 30 14.96 5.80 30.14
CA ILE A 30 14.34 6.97 30.76
C ILE A 30 14.09 6.77 32.26
N PRO A 31 14.53 7.71 33.12
CA PRO A 31 14.17 7.71 34.54
C PRO A 31 12.64 7.83 34.76
N VAL A 32 12.12 7.14 35.78
CA VAL A 32 10.68 6.92 36.05
C VAL A 32 9.85 8.22 36.20
N ASP A 33 10.50 9.35 36.45
CA ASP A 33 9.88 10.67 36.64
C ASP A 33 9.57 11.41 35.32
N HIS A 34 10.13 11.01 34.18
CA HIS A 34 9.91 11.63 32.86
C HIS A 34 8.64 11.13 32.14
N THR A 35 7.51 11.15 32.83
CA THR A 35 6.20 10.64 32.38
C THR A 35 5.78 11.08 30.97
N LYS A 36 6.05 12.32 30.57
CA LYS A 36 5.71 12.84 29.23
C LYS A 36 6.56 12.22 28.12
N LYS A 37 7.88 12.05 28.33
CA LYS A 37 8.77 11.44 27.32
C LYS A 37 8.43 9.96 27.16
N CYS A 38 8.22 9.24 28.27
CA CYS A 38 7.72 7.86 28.24
C CYS A 38 6.42 7.74 27.45
N ALA A 39 5.43 8.61 27.70
CA ALA A 39 4.15 8.56 26.98
C ALA A 39 4.31 8.79 25.46
N THR A 40 5.21 9.67 25.05
CA THR A 40 5.51 9.90 23.62
C THR A 40 6.15 8.68 22.97
N LEU A 41 7.20 8.11 23.58
CA LEU A 41 7.89 6.94 23.03
C LEU A 41 6.96 5.71 22.99
N SER A 42 6.21 5.47 24.05
CA SER A 42 5.16 4.44 24.08
C SER A 42 4.17 4.59 22.93
N GLY A 43 3.76 5.84 22.63
CA GLY A 43 2.92 6.16 21.49
C GLY A 43 3.54 5.78 20.14
N PHE A 44 4.84 6.02 19.96
CA PHE A 44 5.57 5.58 18.76
C PHE A 44 5.67 4.06 18.68
N LEU A 45 5.95 3.37 19.78
CA LEU A 45 6.02 1.91 19.81
C LEU A 45 4.69 1.27 19.43
N VAL A 46 3.57 1.81 19.92
CA VAL A 46 2.24 1.34 19.54
C VAL A 46 2.02 1.44 18.03
N GLU A 47 2.35 2.57 17.41
CA GLU A 47 2.23 2.75 15.95
C GLU A 47 3.20 1.86 15.16
N LEU A 48 4.48 1.78 15.58
CA LEU A 48 5.50 0.95 14.94
C LEU A 48 5.17 -0.54 15.02
N ASN A 49 4.70 -1.02 16.18
CA ASN A 49 4.25 -2.40 16.34
C ASN A 49 3.07 -2.69 15.42
N HIS A 50 2.09 -1.79 15.36
CA HIS A 50 0.94 -1.97 14.48
C HIS A 50 1.34 -2.11 13.01
N ILE A 51 2.16 -1.19 12.48
CA ILE A 51 2.56 -1.27 11.07
C ILE A 51 3.39 -2.54 10.80
N LEU A 52 4.26 -2.96 11.73
CA LEU A 52 5.07 -4.17 11.59
C LEU A 52 4.20 -5.44 11.60
N GLU A 53 3.18 -5.49 12.45
CA GLU A 53 2.19 -6.57 12.46
C GLU A 53 1.42 -6.63 11.13
N GLN A 54 1.01 -5.49 10.58
CA GLN A 54 0.32 -5.44 9.29
C GLN A 54 1.25 -5.86 8.15
N MET A 55 2.50 -5.40 8.12
CA MET A 55 3.51 -5.86 7.15
C MET A 55 3.70 -7.38 7.21
N GLU A 56 3.71 -7.95 8.42
CA GLU A 56 3.84 -9.40 8.59
C GLU A 56 2.59 -10.15 8.11
N LYS A 57 1.37 -9.62 8.34
CA LYS A 57 0.13 -10.16 7.76
C LYS A 57 0.16 -10.10 6.23
N ILE A 58 0.59 -8.98 5.65
CA ILE A 58 0.73 -8.85 4.19
C ILE A 58 1.67 -9.95 3.68
N LYS A 59 2.83 -10.11 4.30
CA LYS A 59 3.84 -11.10 3.91
C LYS A 59 3.34 -12.55 4.02
N LYS A 60 2.66 -12.90 5.11
CA LYS A 60 2.27 -14.29 5.40
C LYS A 60 0.91 -14.70 4.81
N ILE A 61 0.04 -13.73 4.54
CA ILE A 61 -1.36 -13.99 4.16
C ILE A 61 -1.65 -13.44 2.78
N ILE A 62 -1.44 -12.13 2.58
CA ILE A 62 -1.87 -11.45 1.35
C ILE A 62 -1.00 -11.86 0.17
N ILE A 63 0.32 -11.81 0.31
CA ILE A 63 1.25 -12.14 -0.78
C ILE A 63 1.02 -13.58 -1.26
N PRO A 64 1.04 -14.63 -0.40
CA PRO A 64 0.79 -16.00 -0.86
C PRO A 64 -0.58 -16.19 -1.50
N LYS A 65 -1.61 -15.48 -1.02
CA LYS A 65 -2.97 -15.54 -1.57
C LYS A 65 -3.01 -14.93 -2.98
N LEU A 66 -2.43 -13.75 -3.17
CA LEU A 66 -2.35 -13.10 -4.48
C LEU A 66 -1.49 -13.90 -5.45
N GLU A 67 -0.35 -14.43 -5.01
CA GLU A 67 0.51 -15.30 -5.81
C GLU A 67 -0.22 -16.55 -6.29
N LYS A 68 -1.00 -17.19 -5.41
CA LYS A 68 -1.84 -18.34 -5.79
C LYS A 68 -2.95 -17.94 -6.75
N LEU A 69 -3.66 -16.86 -6.48
CA LEU A 69 -4.77 -16.37 -7.31
C LEU A 69 -4.29 -16.01 -8.71
N PHE A 70 -3.20 -15.25 -8.79
CA PHE A 70 -2.62 -14.80 -10.03
C PHE A 70 -1.72 -15.84 -10.66
N ARG A 71 -1.32 -16.91 -9.96
CA ARG A 71 -0.32 -17.89 -10.45
C ARG A 71 1.00 -17.22 -10.84
N LEU A 72 1.46 -16.31 -10.00
CA LEU A 72 2.70 -15.53 -10.14
C LEU A 72 3.46 -15.56 -8.82
N THR A 73 4.74 -15.21 -8.84
CA THR A 73 5.55 -14.97 -7.63
C THR A 73 6.12 -13.58 -7.72
N PHE A 74 5.82 -12.72 -6.73
CA PHE A 74 6.25 -11.31 -6.75
C PHE A 74 7.76 -11.22 -6.53
N PRO A 75 8.55 -10.72 -7.52
CA PRO A 75 9.99 -10.53 -7.35
C PRO A 75 10.33 -9.56 -6.22
N THR A 76 9.49 -8.54 -6.02
CA THR A 76 9.65 -7.52 -4.98
C THR A 76 8.42 -7.50 -4.06
N PRO A 77 8.35 -8.40 -3.07
CA PRO A 77 7.25 -8.48 -2.10
C PRO A 77 6.92 -7.15 -1.40
N GLU A 78 7.91 -6.25 -1.28
CA GLU A 78 7.76 -4.92 -0.70
C GLU A 78 6.82 -4.02 -1.51
N LEU A 79 6.72 -4.19 -2.84
CA LEU A 79 5.77 -3.43 -3.65
C LEU A 79 4.32 -3.74 -3.28
N VAL A 80 4.03 -4.98 -2.86
CA VAL A 80 2.71 -5.34 -2.33
C VAL A 80 2.45 -4.64 -1.01
N MET A 81 3.47 -4.42 -0.17
CA MET A 81 3.33 -3.63 1.06
C MET A 81 3.04 -2.16 0.74
N PHE A 82 3.76 -1.58 -0.22
CA PHE A 82 3.53 -0.23 -0.70
C PHE A 82 2.15 -0.05 -1.32
N ALA A 83 1.63 -1.03 -2.05
CA ALA A 83 0.29 -1.01 -2.60
C ALA A 83 -0.80 -0.92 -1.51
N LEU A 84 -0.48 -1.34 -0.29
CA LEU A 84 -1.38 -1.33 0.86
C LEU A 84 -1.09 -0.19 1.85
N ALA A 85 -0.08 0.64 1.55
CA ALA A 85 0.25 1.83 2.32
C ALA A 85 -0.81 2.92 2.18
N ARG A 86 -1.18 3.55 3.29
CA ARG A 86 -2.08 4.71 3.29
C ARG A 86 -1.32 5.98 3.62
N PRO A 87 -1.76 7.15 3.13
CA PRO A 87 -1.07 8.42 3.37
C PRO A 87 -0.80 8.71 4.85
N SER A 88 -1.63 8.19 5.76
CA SER A 88 -1.45 8.40 7.20
C SER A 88 -0.16 7.81 7.77
N ILE A 89 0.48 6.81 7.13
CA ILE A 89 1.77 6.27 7.62
C ILE A 89 2.90 7.28 7.48
N ARG A 90 2.79 8.24 6.53
CA ARG A 90 3.76 9.33 6.40
C ARG A 90 3.97 10.02 7.74
N ASN A 91 2.86 10.35 8.39
CA ASN A 91 2.87 11.09 9.64
C ASN A 91 3.60 10.31 10.75
N ILE A 92 3.61 8.97 10.75
CA ILE A 92 4.39 8.19 11.74
C ILE A 92 5.88 8.50 11.59
N PHE A 93 6.38 8.45 10.35
CA PHE A 93 7.80 8.65 10.07
C PHE A 93 8.22 10.12 10.16
N GLU A 94 7.34 11.07 9.80
CA GLU A 94 7.56 12.49 10.01
C GLU A 94 7.59 12.87 11.50
N ASP A 95 6.66 12.31 12.30
CA ASP A 95 6.63 12.53 13.76
C ASP A 95 7.93 11.99 14.39
N LEU A 96 8.40 10.80 13.98
CA LEU A 96 9.67 10.21 14.42
C LEU A 96 10.88 11.05 13.99
N ASN A 97 10.94 11.48 12.73
CA ASN A 97 12.04 12.32 12.24
C ASN A 97 12.11 13.65 12.99
N THR A 98 10.95 14.25 13.29
CA THR A 98 10.88 15.47 14.10
C THR A 98 11.36 15.24 15.52
N HIS A 99 10.97 14.12 16.13
CA HIS A 99 11.36 13.80 17.51
C HIS A 99 12.87 13.56 17.66
N PHE A 100 13.48 12.85 16.70
CA PHE A 100 14.90 12.46 16.74
C PHE A 100 15.77 13.31 15.81
N LYS A 101 15.35 14.55 15.48
CA LYS A 101 16.04 15.38 14.48
C LYS A 101 17.49 15.71 14.89
N ASP A 102 17.68 16.06 16.15
CA ASP A 102 18.97 16.50 16.71
C ASP A 102 19.73 15.36 17.40
N ASP A 103 19.28 14.12 17.21
CA ASP A 103 19.87 12.93 17.83
C ASP A 103 20.94 12.31 16.92
N GLU A 104 22.20 12.44 17.32
CA GLU A 104 23.35 11.89 16.58
C GLU A 104 23.39 10.35 16.57
N ASN A 105 22.70 9.69 17.51
CA ASN A 105 22.69 8.23 17.64
C ASN A 105 21.54 7.55 16.90
N ARG A 106 20.68 8.31 16.21
CA ARG A 106 19.53 7.76 15.48
C ARG A 106 19.97 6.67 14.47
N PRO A 107 19.18 5.60 14.30
CA PRO A 107 19.60 4.43 13.52
C PRO A 107 19.51 4.65 12.00
N LEU A 108 18.84 5.71 11.56
CA LEU A 108 18.59 6.04 10.16
C LEU A 108 18.97 7.49 9.91
N ASN A 109 19.55 7.78 8.74
CA ASN A 109 19.82 9.15 8.36
C ASN A 109 18.52 9.88 7.94
N GLU A 110 18.60 11.19 7.71
CA GLU A 110 17.44 11.98 7.31
C GLU A 110 16.83 11.52 5.97
N GLU A 111 17.67 11.12 5.02
CA GLU A 111 17.23 10.65 3.70
C GLU A 111 16.41 9.35 3.81
N ASP A 112 16.84 8.40 4.64
CA ASP A 112 16.14 7.16 4.94
C ASP A 112 14.76 7.43 5.58
N LEU A 113 14.68 8.43 6.47
CA LEU A 113 13.43 8.83 7.12
C LEU A 113 12.45 9.51 6.15
N ILE A 114 12.96 10.35 5.26
CA ILE A 114 12.18 10.97 4.17
C ILE A 114 11.67 9.89 3.20
N GLU A 115 12.50 8.92 2.86
CA GLU A 115 12.11 7.81 2.00
C GLU A 115 11.00 6.95 2.65
N LEU A 116 11.13 6.67 3.95
CA LEU A 116 10.08 6.00 4.73
C LEU A 116 8.78 6.82 4.77
N ALA A 117 8.85 8.12 5.01
CA ALA A 117 7.67 9.00 5.01
C ALA A 117 6.97 9.00 3.63
N SER A 118 7.75 8.99 2.56
CA SER A 118 7.27 8.95 1.17
C SER A 118 6.55 7.65 0.81
N SER A 119 6.78 6.55 1.56
CA SER A 119 6.06 5.29 1.36
C SER A 119 4.54 5.42 1.52
N GLY A 120 4.06 6.44 2.25
CA GLY A 120 2.63 6.75 2.38
C GLY A 120 1.95 7.16 1.06
N ASP A 121 2.70 7.64 0.07
CA ASP A 121 2.18 7.97 -1.27
C ASP A 121 2.22 6.80 -2.25
N ALA A 122 2.95 5.75 -1.92
CA ALA A 122 3.29 4.73 -2.91
C ALA A 122 2.05 4.03 -3.47
N ALA A 123 1.04 3.76 -2.63
CA ALA A 123 -0.24 3.22 -3.09
C ALA A 123 -0.95 4.15 -4.08
N VAL A 124 -0.87 5.47 -3.91
CA VAL A 124 -1.53 6.42 -4.83
C VAL A 124 -0.87 6.36 -6.22
N VAL A 125 0.46 6.31 -6.24
CA VAL A 125 1.22 6.17 -7.50
C VAL A 125 0.94 4.81 -8.16
N LEU A 126 0.95 3.73 -7.38
CA LEU A 126 0.65 2.39 -7.88
C LEU A 126 -0.79 2.28 -8.39
N ALA A 127 -1.76 2.88 -7.69
CA ALA A 127 -3.16 2.92 -8.12
C ALA A 127 -3.31 3.67 -9.45
N LEU A 128 -2.63 4.80 -9.62
CA LEU A 128 -2.66 5.55 -10.88
C LEU A 128 -2.12 4.71 -12.05
N ILE A 129 -1.03 3.97 -11.84
CA ILE A 129 -0.47 3.07 -12.84
C ILE A 129 -1.44 1.91 -13.11
N GLY A 130 -2.01 1.34 -12.06
CA GLY A 130 -2.93 0.21 -12.13
C GLY A 130 -4.25 0.55 -12.82
N ASP A 131 -4.83 1.72 -12.55
CA ASP A 131 -6.04 2.22 -13.21
C ASP A 131 -5.80 2.38 -14.72
N ALA A 132 -4.72 3.07 -15.10
CA ALA A 132 -4.36 3.23 -16.51
C ALA A 132 -4.11 1.88 -17.21
N ALA A 133 -3.45 0.94 -16.53
CA ALA A 133 -3.17 -0.38 -17.07
C ALA A 133 -4.42 -1.27 -17.15
N LEU A 134 -5.33 -1.17 -16.17
CA LEU A 134 -6.63 -1.83 -16.15
C LEU A 134 -7.49 -1.35 -17.31
N ASP A 135 -7.59 -0.04 -17.51
CA ASP A 135 -8.36 0.55 -18.60
C ASP A 135 -7.85 0.06 -19.97
N LEU A 136 -6.54 0.04 -20.17
CA LEU A 136 -5.93 -0.50 -21.38
C LEU A 136 -6.21 -2.00 -21.57
N ALA A 137 -6.09 -2.80 -20.49
CA ALA A 137 -6.34 -4.23 -20.54
C ALA A 137 -7.81 -4.54 -20.85
N ILE A 138 -8.76 -3.84 -20.24
CA ILE A 138 -10.19 -4.00 -20.52
C ILE A 138 -10.48 -3.66 -21.98
N VAL A 139 -9.93 -2.55 -22.49
CA VAL A 139 -10.10 -2.16 -23.89
C VAL A 139 -9.59 -3.28 -24.81
N GLN A 140 -8.41 -3.85 -24.55
CA GLN A 140 -7.87 -4.94 -25.37
C GLN A 140 -8.71 -6.22 -25.30
N ILE A 141 -9.19 -6.60 -24.11
CA ILE A 141 -10.01 -7.81 -23.91
C ILE A 141 -11.37 -7.69 -24.61
N LEU A 142 -11.98 -6.51 -24.51
CA LEU A 142 -13.32 -6.26 -25.03
C LEU A 142 -13.32 -5.71 -26.46
N TRP A 143 -12.15 -5.49 -27.05
CA TRP A 143 -12.02 -4.91 -28.38
C TRP A 143 -12.71 -5.80 -29.42
N ASP A 144 -13.63 -5.21 -30.15
CA ASP A 144 -14.25 -5.78 -31.35
C ASP A 144 -13.98 -4.79 -32.49
N SER A 145 -13.50 -5.28 -33.62
CA SER A 145 -13.18 -4.50 -34.84
C SER A 145 -14.36 -3.67 -35.39
N SER A 146 -15.57 -3.89 -34.91
CA SER A 146 -16.76 -3.14 -35.27
C SER A 146 -16.83 -1.77 -34.58
N LEU A 147 -16.51 -0.70 -35.31
CA LEU A 147 -16.58 0.70 -34.84
C LEU A 147 -17.96 1.13 -34.29
N SER A 148 -19.04 0.43 -34.68
CA SER A 148 -20.42 0.67 -34.21
C SER A 148 -20.65 0.32 -32.73
N LYS A 149 -19.72 -0.37 -32.05
CA LYS A 149 -19.88 -0.83 -30.64
C LYS A 149 -19.11 -0.01 -29.61
N THR A 150 -18.57 1.15 -29.99
CA THR A 150 -17.75 2.01 -29.11
C THR A 150 -18.49 2.42 -27.81
N GLY A 151 -19.81 2.67 -27.88
CA GLY A 151 -20.63 2.98 -26.70
C GLY A 151 -20.79 1.80 -25.73
N GLU A 152 -20.91 0.57 -26.26
CA GLU A 152 -20.95 -0.65 -25.44
C GLU A 152 -19.61 -0.91 -24.76
N LEU A 153 -18.50 -0.71 -25.47
CA LEU A 153 -17.15 -0.83 -24.93
C LEU A 153 -16.94 0.13 -23.75
N THR A 154 -17.33 1.39 -23.91
CA THR A 154 -17.26 2.41 -22.86
C THR A 154 -18.07 1.99 -21.62
N THR A 155 -19.28 1.46 -21.83
CA THR A 155 -20.17 1.03 -20.75
C THR A 155 -19.60 -0.16 -19.99
N LYS A 156 -19.12 -1.19 -20.70
CA LYS A 156 -18.51 -2.37 -20.09
C LYS A 156 -17.23 -2.01 -19.33
N ARG A 157 -16.37 -1.16 -19.91
CA ARG A 157 -15.17 -0.66 -19.24
C ARG A 157 -15.50 0.02 -17.92
N LYS A 158 -16.44 0.97 -17.94
CA LYS A 158 -16.89 1.67 -16.72
C LYS A 158 -17.44 0.71 -15.66
N LYS A 159 -18.11 -0.38 -16.06
CA LYS A 159 -18.63 -1.37 -15.11
C LYS A 159 -17.51 -2.12 -14.39
N VAL A 160 -16.50 -2.59 -15.13
CA VAL A 160 -15.38 -3.37 -14.55
C VAL A 160 -14.49 -2.48 -13.68
N ALA A 161 -14.15 -1.28 -14.17
CA ALA A 161 -13.32 -0.32 -13.43
C ALA A 161 -14.08 0.49 -12.36
N ALA A 162 -15.38 0.25 -12.16
CA ALA A 162 -16.13 0.96 -11.13
C ALA A 162 -15.62 0.59 -9.74
N ASN A 163 -15.40 1.59 -8.88
CA ASN A 163 -15.02 1.39 -7.47
C ASN A 163 -15.91 0.39 -6.74
N LYS A 164 -17.22 0.41 -7.01
CA LYS A 164 -18.17 -0.58 -6.46
C LYS A 164 -17.82 -2.02 -6.85
N ASN A 165 -17.41 -2.25 -8.09
CA ASN A 165 -16.98 -3.57 -8.56
C ASN A 165 -15.65 -3.96 -7.93
N LEU A 166 -14.66 -3.07 -7.99
CA LEU A 166 -13.33 -3.30 -7.40
C LEU A 166 -13.40 -3.51 -5.88
N ALA A 167 -14.37 -2.89 -5.20
CA ALA A 167 -14.58 -3.09 -3.77
C ALA A 167 -14.94 -4.53 -3.40
N ILE A 168 -15.61 -5.27 -4.27
CA ILE A 168 -15.91 -6.70 -4.08
C ILE A 168 -14.59 -7.48 -4.05
N TYR A 169 -13.72 -7.26 -5.03
CA TYR A 169 -12.43 -7.95 -5.11
C TYR A 169 -11.46 -7.53 -4.01
N CYS A 170 -11.53 -6.28 -3.54
CA CYS A 170 -10.80 -5.87 -2.35
C CYS A 170 -11.15 -6.73 -1.12
N GLU A 171 -12.43 -7.05 -0.94
CA GLU A 171 -12.89 -7.93 0.15
C GLU A 171 -12.50 -9.39 -0.11
N GLU A 172 -12.74 -9.89 -1.32
CA GLU A 172 -12.37 -11.26 -1.68
C GLU A 172 -10.88 -11.52 -1.52
N TRP A 173 -10.03 -10.54 -1.83
CA TRP A 173 -8.59 -10.63 -1.67
C TRP A 173 -8.15 -10.36 -0.22
N GLY A 174 -9.00 -9.69 0.57
CA GLY A 174 -8.75 -9.39 1.99
C GLY A 174 -7.80 -8.21 2.20
N LEU A 175 -7.72 -7.29 1.23
CA LEU A 175 -6.76 -6.18 1.28
C LEU A 175 -7.11 -5.14 2.34
N TYR A 176 -8.41 -4.88 2.54
CA TYR A 176 -8.89 -3.78 3.37
C TYR A 176 -8.41 -3.92 4.83
N SER A 177 -8.42 -5.12 5.40
CA SER A 177 -8.03 -5.35 6.80
C SER A 177 -6.51 -5.34 7.03
N CYS A 178 -5.72 -5.45 5.95
CA CYS A 178 -4.26 -5.55 6.01
C CYS A 178 -3.53 -4.27 5.60
N ARG A 179 -4.25 -3.15 5.47
CA ARG A 179 -3.64 -1.86 5.12
C ARG A 179 -2.60 -1.43 6.15
N LEU A 180 -1.60 -0.70 5.67
CA LEU A 180 -0.68 0.04 6.52
C LEU A 180 -1.26 1.44 6.72
N ASN A 181 -1.76 1.71 7.92
CA ASN A 181 -2.26 3.02 8.33
C ASN A 181 -1.90 3.27 9.80
N ARG A 182 -1.98 4.53 10.24
CA ARG A 182 -1.93 4.84 11.68
C ARG A 182 -3.08 4.17 12.42
N LEU A 183 -2.82 3.72 13.64
CA LEU A 183 -3.86 3.26 14.58
C LEU A 183 -4.81 4.41 14.93
N LYS A 184 -4.25 5.60 15.18
CA LYS A 184 -5.01 6.80 15.55
C LYS A 184 -5.57 7.58 14.37
N ALA A 185 -5.29 7.17 13.13
CA ALA A 185 -6.04 7.69 11.99
C ALA A 185 -7.46 7.16 12.13
N ASN A 186 -8.31 7.96 12.78
CA ASN A 186 -9.72 7.70 12.96
C ASN A 186 -10.28 7.02 11.71
N PRO A 187 -10.99 5.88 11.83
CA PRO A 187 -12.05 5.67 10.85
C PRO A 187 -12.88 6.95 10.91
N MET A 188 -13.20 7.56 9.76
CA MET A 188 -14.30 8.53 9.75
C MET A 188 -15.42 7.87 10.57
N GLU A 189 -15.97 8.54 11.57
CA GLU A 189 -17.15 8.00 12.24
C GLU A 189 -18.20 7.79 11.15
N ASP A 190 -18.40 6.53 10.77
CA ASP A 190 -19.26 6.09 9.66
C ASP A 190 -18.93 6.73 8.28
N PRO A 191 -17.86 6.28 7.58
CA PRO A 191 -17.59 6.78 6.23
C PRO A 191 -18.74 6.39 5.30
N LYS A 192 -19.16 7.33 4.45
CA LYS A 192 -20.11 7.03 3.36
C LYS A 192 -19.64 5.80 2.58
N ILE A 193 -20.60 4.96 2.16
CA ILE A 193 -20.33 3.74 1.38
C ILE A 193 -19.45 4.05 0.16
N GLU A 194 -19.72 5.14 -0.54
CA GLU A 194 -18.95 5.61 -1.69
C GLU A 194 -17.47 5.86 -1.36
N THR A 195 -17.18 6.42 -0.17
CA THR A 195 -15.81 6.64 0.31
C THR A 195 -15.12 5.31 0.57
N LEU A 196 -15.81 4.35 1.18
CA LEU A 196 -15.27 3.00 1.41
C LEU A 196 -15.02 2.27 0.10
N GLU A 197 -15.96 2.33 -0.84
CA GLU A 197 -15.82 1.75 -2.17
C GLU A 197 -14.62 2.36 -2.91
N HIS A 198 -14.45 3.67 -2.84
CA HIS A 198 -13.29 4.34 -3.43
C HIS A 198 -11.97 3.88 -2.81
N ILE A 199 -11.86 3.84 -1.48
CA ILE A 199 -10.65 3.35 -0.79
C ILE A 199 -10.33 1.91 -1.21
N LYS A 200 -11.34 1.04 -1.27
CA LYS A 200 -11.19 -0.35 -1.68
C LYS A 200 -10.78 -0.49 -3.14
N GLY A 201 -11.39 0.29 -4.04
CA GLY A 201 -11.02 0.36 -5.45
C GLY A 201 -9.55 0.72 -5.64
N THR A 202 -9.10 1.77 -4.97
CA THR A 202 -7.69 2.19 -4.97
C THR A 202 -6.73 1.09 -4.51
N LEU A 203 -7.10 0.26 -3.54
CA LEU A 203 -6.24 -0.86 -3.11
C LEU A 203 -6.11 -1.92 -4.21
N VAL A 204 -7.20 -2.25 -4.89
CA VAL A 204 -7.19 -3.20 -6.00
C VAL A 204 -6.37 -2.65 -7.17
N GLU A 205 -6.60 -1.39 -7.55
CA GLU A 205 -5.81 -0.69 -8.56
C GLU A 205 -4.32 -0.69 -8.20
N SER A 206 -3.96 -0.43 -6.94
CA SER A 206 -2.57 -0.46 -6.50
C SER A 206 -1.93 -1.83 -6.71
N ILE A 207 -2.64 -2.92 -6.40
CA ILE A 207 -2.16 -4.30 -6.65
C ILE A 207 -2.01 -4.56 -8.15
N LEU A 208 -2.94 -4.11 -8.99
CA LEU A 208 -2.83 -4.21 -10.44
C LEU A 208 -1.64 -3.39 -10.98
N GLY A 209 -1.35 -2.25 -10.36
CA GLY A 209 -0.16 -1.44 -10.63
C GLY A 209 1.14 -2.20 -10.35
N VAL A 210 1.22 -2.91 -9.22
CA VAL A 210 2.35 -3.81 -8.91
C VAL A 210 2.48 -4.89 -9.97
N VAL A 211 1.37 -5.55 -10.32
CA VAL A 211 1.38 -6.59 -11.36
C VAL A 211 1.88 -6.04 -12.70
N TYR A 212 1.44 -4.85 -13.10
CA TYR A 212 1.89 -4.20 -14.32
C TYR A 212 3.38 -3.88 -14.29
N ILE A 213 3.88 -3.32 -13.18
CA ILE A 213 5.29 -2.97 -13.03
C ILE A 213 6.18 -4.20 -13.11
N GLU A 214 5.81 -5.28 -12.41
CA GLU A 214 6.68 -6.45 -12.27
C GLU A 214 6.54 -7.46 -13.41
N PHE A 215 5.37 -7.55 -14.04
CA PHE A 215 5.08 -8.59 -15.05
C PHE A 215 4.57 -8.04 -16.40
N GLY A 216 4.21 -6.76 -16.45
CA GLY A 216 3.73 -6.10 -17.67
C GLY A 216 2.28 -6.40 -18.03
N LEU A 217 1.82 -5.75 -19.12
CA LEU A 217 0.44 -5.80 -19.57
C LEU A 217 -0.06 -7.23 -19.87
N LYS A 218 0.82 -8.10 -20.38
CA LYS A 218 0.45 -9.48 -20.75
C LYS A 218 -0.15 -10.25 -19.58
N GLU A 219 0.41 -10.12 -18.39
CA GLU A 219 -0.14 -10.79 -17.20
C GLU A 219 -1.42 -10.13 -16.72
N LEU A 220 -1.54 -8.80 -16.84
CA LEU A 220 -2.81 -8.13 -16.56
C LEU A 220 -3.95 -8.62 -17.45
N LEU A 221 -3.72 -8.85 -18.74
CA LEU A 221 -4.74 -9.40 -19.64
C LEU A 221 -5.29 -10.76 -19.18
N ARG A 222 -4.48 -11.54 -18.43
CA ARG A 222 -4.89 -12.81 -17.83
C ARG A 222 -5.61 -12.64 -16.49
N ILE A 223 -5.29 -11.59 -15.74
CA ILE A 223 -5.83 -11.31 -14.41
C ILE A 223 -7.14 -10.53 -14.47
N VAL A 224 -7.29 -9.58 -15.39
CA VAL A 224 -8.49 -8.74 -15.52
C VAL A 224 -9.79 -9.54 -15.68
N PRO A 225 -9.84 -10.67 -16.40
CA PRO A 225 -11.03 -11.53 -16.44
C PRO A 225 -11.46 -12.10 -15.07
N LEU A 226 -10.59 -12.11 -14.06
CA LEU A 226 -10.91 -12.52 -12.69
C LEU A 226 -11.67 -11.45 -11.90
N ILE A 227 -11.76 -10.22 -12.43
CA ILE A 227 -12.35 -9.06 -11.75
C ILE A 227 -13.54 -8.40 -12.50
N GLN A 228 -14.22 -9.16 -13.37
CA GLN A 228 -15.32 -8.68 -14.23
C GLN A 228 -16.73 -8.96 -13.70
#